data_AF-A0A5J4L0K5-F1
#
_entry.id   AF-A0A5J4L0K5-F1
#
_cell.length_a   1.000
_cell.length_b   1.000
_cell.length_c   1.000
_cell.angle_alpha   90.00
_cell.angle_beta   90.00
_cell.angle_gamma   90.00
#
_symmetry.space_group_name_H-M   'P 1'
#
loop_
_entity.id
_entity.type
_entity.pdbx_description
1 polymer ?
#
loop_
_entity_poly.entity_id
_entity_poly.type
_entity_poly.pdbx_seq_one_letter_code
_entity_poly.pdbx_strand_id
1 'polypeptide(L)'
;MKTTLEVRPIFHWTEQRIKGHFVLCFLSFLMMQTLEILLKEEGLSVNNIREALNSLTVTKISIKDETVYLKNKPETVANIIMRKLRMKPLANITSDKEFVL
;
A
#
# COMPACT_ATOMS: atom_id res chain seq x y z
N MET A 1 -19.90 -15.28 -1.13
CA MET A 1 -19.48 -13.86 -1.03
C MET A 1 -18.01 -13.80 -1.43
N LYS A 2 -17.68 -13.28 -2.63
CA LYS A 2 -16.28 -13.13 -3.06
C LYS A 2 -15.73 -11.84 -2.45
N THR A 3 -15.25 -11.92 -1.21
CA THR A 3 -14.59 -10.78 -0.56
C THR A 3 -13.15 -10.69 -1.02
N THR A 4 -12.66 -9.50 -1.31
CA THR A 4 -11.23 -9.19 -1.56
C THR A 4 -10.36 -9.32 -0.32
N LEU A 5 -10.96 -9.55 0.84
CA LEU A 5 -10.29 -9.93 2.08
C LEU A 5 -9.94 -11.42 2.04
N GLU A 6 -8.69 -11.73 1.71
CA GLU A 6 -8.12 -13.05 1.93
C GLU A 6 -7.85 -13.24 3.43
N VAL A 7 -8.79 -13.87 4.12
CA VAL A 7 -8.60 -14.21 5.54
C VAL A 7 -7.80 -15.50 5.59
N ARG A 8 -6.49 -15.41 5.86
CA ARG A 8 -5.73 -16.59 6.30
C ARG A 8 -6.27 -16.97 7.68
N PRO A 9 -6.62 -18.24 7.95
CA PRO A 9 -7.09 -18.64 9.26
C PRO A 9 -5.95 -18.44 10.28
N ILE A 10 -6.08 -17.42 11.12
CA ILE A 10 -5.20 -17.18 12.25
C ILE A 10 -6.08 -17.30 13.49
N PHE A 11 -6.07 -18.45 14.14
CA PHE A 11 -6.84 -18.65 15.37
C PHE A 11 -6.24 -17.77 16.47
N HIS A 12 -6.97 -16.73 16.87
CA HIS A 12 -6.62 -15.85 17.98
C HIS A 12 -7.37 -16.35 19.22
N TRP A 13 -6.65 -16.70 20.28
CA TRP A 13 -7.22 -17.41 21.44
C TRP A 13 -7.42 -16.53 22.68
N THR A 14 -6.83 -15.33 22.70
CA THR A 14 -6.98 -14.36 23.79
C THR A 14 -7.91 -13.24 23.34
N GLU A 15 -8.81 -12.81 24.22
CA GLU A 15 -9.74 -11.70 23.96
C GLU A 15 -9.04 -10.44 23.42
N GLN A 16 -7.88 -10.08 23.99
CA GLN A 16 -7.11 -8.91 23.54
C GLN A 16 -6.66 -9.03 22.08
N ARG A 17 -6.11 -10.17 21.67
CA ARG A 17 -5.71 -10.41 20.25
C ARG A 17 -6.93 -10.38 19.33
N ILE A 18 -8.04 -11.00 19.72
CA ILE A 18 -9.28 -11.02 18.93
C ILE A 18 -9.75 -9.59 18.68
N LYS A 19 -9.83 -8.75 19.72
CA LYS A 19 -10.18 -7.33 19.59
C LYS A 19 -9.22 -6.59 18.67
N GLY A 20 -7.91 -6.83 18.81
CA GLY A 20 -6.88 -6.23 17.95
C GLY A 20 -7.06 -6.56 16.47
N HIS A 21 -7.33 -7.83 16.14
CA HIS A 21 -7.58 -8.24 14.75
C HIS A 21 -8.82 -7.57 14.16
N PHE A 22 -9.91 -7.49 14.92
CA PHE A 22 -11.13 -6.81 14.45
C PHE A 22 -10.88 -5.32 14.15
N VAL A 23 -10.15 -4.63 15.04
CA VAL A 23 -9.79 -3.22 14.81
C VAL A 23 -8.94 -3.06 13.56
N LEU A 24 -7.92 -3.91 13.37
CA LEU A 24 -7.06 -3.86 12.18
C LEU A 24 -7.84 -4.16 10.89
N CYS A 25 -8.75 -5.13 10.91
CA CYS A 25 -9.61 -5.46 9.78
C CYS A 25 -10.56 -4.30 9.45
N PHE A 26 -11.18 -3.71 10.46
CA PHE A 26 -12.05 -2.54 10.29
C PHE A 26 -11.28 -1.33 9.74
N LEU A 27 -10.08 -1.07 10.27
CA LEU A 27 -9.22 0.01 9.79
C LEU A 27 -8.82 -0.20 8.32
N SER A 28 -8.38 -1.41 7.97
CA SER A 28 -8.01 -1.76 6.59
C SER A 28 -9.19 -1.58 5.62
N PHE A 29 -10.39 -2.01 6.03
CA PHE A 29 -11.62 -1.80 5.28
C PHE A 29 -11.93 -0.32 5.11
N LEU A 30 -11.85 0.47 6.19
CA LEU A 30 -12.13 1.91 6.15
C LEU A 30 -11.16 2.64 5.21
N MET A 31 -9.87 2.29 5.24
CA MET A 31 -8.87 2.86 4.33
C MET A 31 -9.19 2.54 2.87
N MET A 32 -9.51 1.28 2.57
CA MET A 32 -9.89 0.84 1.22
C MET A 32 -11.17 1.53 0.74
N GLN A 33 -12.21 1.59 1.57
CA GLN A 33 -13.48 2.24 1.23
C GLN A 33 -13.30 3.75 1.01
N THR A 34 -12.50 4.40 1.84
CA THR A 34 -12.18 5.83 1.68
C THR A 34 -11.45 6.09 0.36
N LEU A 35 -10.50 5.22 0.01
CA LEU A 35 -9.75 5.33 -1.24
C LEU A 35 -10.65 5.09 -2.47
N GLU A 36 -11.57 4.13 -2.40
CA GLU A 36 -12.58 3.90 -3.44
C GLU A 36 -13.48 5.13 -3.64
N ILE A 37 -13.94 5.76 -2.56
CA ILE A 37 -14.76 6.99 -2.62
C ILE A 37 -13.96 8.14 -3.25
N LEU A 38 -12.70 8.32 -2.85
CA LEU A 38 -11.82 9.36 -3.39
C LEU A 38 -11.56 9.20 -4.89
N LEU A 39 -11.55 7.96 -5.38
CA LEU A 39 -11.26 7.60 -6.77
C LEU A 39 -12.51 7.29 -7.59
N LYS A 40 -13.71 7.58 -7.07
CA LYS A 40 -14.99 7.23 -7.71
C LYS A 40 -15.11 7.75 -9.14
N GLU A 41 -14.57 8.94 -9.41
CA GLU A 41 -14.59 9.56 -10.75
C GLU A 41 -13.69 8.85 -11.77
N GLU A 42 -12.69 8.09 -11.31
CA GLU A 42 -11.73 7.38 -12.16
C GLU A 42 -12.26 6.02 -12.64
N GLY A 43 -13.43 5.58 -12.14
CA GLY A 43 -14.07 4.32 -12.55
C GLY A 43 -13.28 3.06 -12.22
N LEU A 44 -12.35 3.13 -11.25
CA LEU A 44 -11.45 2.05 -10.90
C LEU A 44 -12.16 1.02 -9.99
N SER A 45 -11.91 -0.28 -10.24
CA SER A 45 -12.35 -1.32 -9.32
C SER A 45 -11.45 -1.41 -8.09
N VAL A 46 -11.96 -1.96 -6.99
CA VAL A 46 -11.18 -2.27 -5.78
C VAL A 46 -9.94 -3.11 -6.11
N ASN A 47 -10.03 -4.04 -7.06
CA ASN A 47 -8.89 -4.85 -7.49
C ASN A 47 -7.82 -4.01 -8.18
N ASN A 48 -8.20 -3.07 -9.05
CA ASN A 48 -7.23 -2.19 -9.70
C ASN A 48 -6.51 -1.31 -8.68
N ILE A 49 -7.24 -0.79 -7.69
CA ILE A 49 -6.63 0.01 -6.62
C ILE A 49 -5.64 -0.84 -5.81
N ARG A 50 -6.01 -2.07 -5.46
CA ARG A 50 -5.15 -3.01 -4.72
C ARG A 50 -3.89 -3.36 -5.50
N GLU A 51 -4.01 -3.68 -6.79
CA GLU A 51 -2.88 -3.99 -7.66
C GLU A 51 -1.94 -2.80 -7.83
N ALA A 52 -2.52 -1.61 -8.04
CA ALA A 52 -1.77 -0.37 -8.11
C ALA A 52 -0.96 -0.09 -6.83
N LEU A 53 -1.58 -0.26 -5.66
CA LEU A 53 -0.88 -0.13 -4.37
C LEU A 53 0.23 -1.17 -4.21
N ASN A 54 -0.02 -2.43 -4.57
CA ASN A 54 0.99 -3.49 -4.52
C ASN A 54 2.15 -3.25 -5.49
N SER A 55 1.94 -2.50 -6.57
CA SER A 55 3.01 -2.13 -7.53
C SER A 55 4.00 -1.10 -6.98
N LEU A 56 3.63 -0.37 -5.91
CA LEU A 56 4.47 0.66 -5.27
C LEU A 56 5.62 0.02 -4.49
N THR A 57 6.61 -0.47 -5.21
CA THR A 57 7.78 -1.16 -4.67
C THR A 57 9.06 -0.38 -4.93
N VAL A 58 10.06 -0.63 -4.09
CA VAL A 58 11.38 -0.02 -4.15
C VAL A 58 12.41 -1.13 -4.07
N THR A 59 13.39 -1.11 -4.96
CA THR A 59 14.47 -2.10 -5.03
C THR A 59 15.71 -1.56 -4.31
N LYS A 60 16.21 -2.29 -3.31
CA LYS A 60 17.48 -1.98 -2.65
C LYS A 60 18.64 -2.53 -3.47
N ILE A 61 19.62 -1.69 -3.78
CA ILE A 61 20.81 -2.02 -4.56
C ILE A 61 22.04 -1.60 -3.76
N SER A 62 23.08 -2.44 -3.74
CA SER A 62 24.38 -2.10 -3.15
C SER A 62 25.39 -1.86 -4.28
N ILE A 63 25.97 -0.66 -4.31
CA ILE A 63 27.00 -0.28 -5.28
C ILE A 63 28.18 0.29 -4.49
N LYS A 64 29.35 -0.35 -4.60
CA LYS A 64 30.63 0.13 -4.02
C LYS A 64 30.48 0.58 -2.55
N ASP A 65 29.94 -0.30 -1.71
CA ASP A 65 29.67 -0.10 -0.28
C ASP A 65 28.58 0.93 0.09
N GLU A 66 27.92 1.54 -0.90
CA GLU A 66 26.74 2.38 -0.67
C GLU A 66 25.45 1.61 -0.96
N THR A 67 24.47 1.76 -0.07
CA THR A 67 23.10 1.27 -0.29
C THR A 67 22.25 2.38 -0.90
N VAL A 68 21.66 2.10 -2.06
CA VAL A 68 20.71 2.98 -2.73
C VAL A 68 19.38 2.26 -2.96
N TYR A 69 18.30 3.02 -2.95
CA TYR A 69 16.94 2.55 -3.18
C TYR A 69 16.44 3.09 -4.51
N LEU A 70 16.13 2.19 -5.44
CA LEU A 70 15.59 2.52 -6.76
C LEU A 70 14.07 2.36 -6.72
N LYS A 71 13.34 3.42 -7.02
CA LYS A 71 11.89 3.36 -7.20
C LYS A 71 11.55 2.55 -8.46
N ASN A 72 10.77 1.48 -8.32
CA ASN A 72 10.29 0.74 -9.48
C ASN A 72 9.23 1.55 -10.22
N LYS A 73 9.11 1.35 -11.54
CA LYS A 73 8.12 2.05 -12.36
C LYS A 73 6.71 1.65 -11.88
N PRO A 74 5.96 2.56 -11.25
CA PRO A 74 4.65 2.23 -10.72
C PRO A 74 3.64 2.13 -11.86
N GLU A 75 2.54 1.40 -11.62
CA GLU A 75 1.42 1.34 -12.55
C GLU A 75 0.81 2.74 -12.79
N THR A 76 0.21 2.98 -13.96
CA THR A 76 -0.45 4.25 -14.29
C THR A 76 -1.49 4.63 -13.22
N VAL A 77 -2.25 3.66 -12.75
CA VAL A 77 -3.26 3.83 -11.67
C VAL A 77 -2.61 4.26 -10.36
N ALA A 78 -1.43 3.71 -10.02
CA ALA A 78 -0.72 4.06 -8.80
C ALA A 78 -0.29 5.54 -8.78
N ASN A 79 0.09 6.10 -9.93
CA ASN A 79 0.39 7.53 -10.04
C ASN A 79 -0.85 8.41 -9.82
N ILE A 80 -2.03 7.98 -10.30
CA ILE A 80 -3.31 8.68 -10.06
C ILE A 80 -3.61 8.70 -8.57
N ILE A 81 -3.48 7.54 -7.89
CA ILE A 81 -3.67 7.40 -6.44
C ILE A 81 -2.75 8.37 -5.68
N MET A 82 -1.45 8.35 -5.95
CA MET A 82 -0.48 9.21 -5.29
C MET A 82 -0.81 10.70 -5.45
N ARG A 83 -1.27 11.11 -6.64
CA ARG A 83 -1.68 12.50 -6.92
C ARG A 83 -2.94 12.89 -6.15
N LYS A 84 -3.97 12.03 -6.11
CA LYS A 84 -5.23 12.28 -5.38
C LYS A 84 -4.98 12.34 -3.87
N LEU A 85 -4.07 11.51 -3.35
CA LEU A 85 -3.62 11.53 -1.96
C LEU A 85 -2.66 12.69 -1.64
N ARG A 86 -2.28 13.50 -2.64
CA ARG A 86 -1.32 14.62 -2.50
C ARG A 86 0.03 14.18 -1.92
N MET A 87 0.44 12.95 -2.21
CA MET A 87 1.71 12.41 -1.75
C MET A 87 2.84 12.92 -2.64
N LYS A 88 3.94 13.35 -2.04
CA LYS A 88 5.16 13.70 -2.78
C LYS A 88 5.71 12.43 -3.44
N PRO A 89 5.97 12.42 -4.75
CA PRO A 89 6.56 11.25 -5.39
C PRO A 89 7.96 11.01 -4.83
N LEU A 90 8.27 9.75 -4.54
CA LEU A 90 9.64 9.31 -4.25
C LEU A 90 10.55 9.64 -5.42
N ALA A 91 11.78 10.06 -5.11
CA ALA A 91 12.83 10.20 -6.11
C ALA A 91 13.12 8.86 -6.77
N ASN A 92 13.63 8.87 -8.00
CA ASN A 92 13.94 7.63 -8.71
C ASN A 92 15.05 6.85 -8.00
N ILE A 93 16.02 7.56 -7.41
CA ILE A 93 17.11 7.00 -6.61
C ILE A 93 17.13 7.76 -5.30
N THR A 94 17.13 7.04 -4.17
CA THR A 94 17.21 7.61 -2.83
C THR A 94 18.35 6.92 -2.07
N SER A 95 19.21 7.67 -1.40
CA SER A 95 20.25 7.10 -0.54
C SER A 95 19.67 6.61 0.79
N ASP A 96 20.36 5.70 1.48
CA ASP A 96 19.93 5.18 2.79
C ASP A 96 19.73 6.28 3.85
N LYS A 97 20.45 7.41 3.74
CA LYS A 97 20.33 8.54 4.67
C LYS A 97 19.07 9.38 4.46
N GLU A 98 18.48 9.34 3.26
CA GLU A 98 17.25 10.08 2.93
C GLU A 98 15.99 9.22 3.07
N PHE A 99 16.15 7.89 3.13
CA PHE A 99 15.07 6.94 3.30
C PHE A 99 14.77 6.71 4.80
N VAL A 100 14.34 7.77 5.50
CA VAL A 100 13.87 7.65 6.89
C VAL A 100 12.40 7.23 6.86
N LEU A 101 12.11 6.03 7.37
CA LEU A 101 10.75 5.50 7.58
C LEU A 101 10.05 6.18 8.77
#